data_AF-A0A0A8E4P5-F1
#
_entry.id   AF-A0A0A8E4P5-F1
#
_cell.length_a   1.000
_cell.length_b   1.000
_cell.length_c   1.000
_cell.angle_alpha   90.00
_cell.angle_beta   90.00
_cell.angle_gamma   90.00
#
_symmetry.space_group_name_H-M   'P 1'
#
loop_
_entity.id
_entity.type
_entity.pdbx_description
1 polymer ?
#
loop_
_entity_poly.entity_id
_entity_poly.type
_entity_poly.pdbx_seq_one_letter_code
_entity_poly.pdbx_strand_id
1 'polypeptide(L)'
;MYNSLIKEMLTKLSKEDAEILPTQIRYKVGDSFSTVEVYISKERISFKVFGDAYIVAMVKWLQLRLQGGENIEKISIEYLIELFELPEVKYRNAIQLIELIEKLNER
;
A
#
# COMPACT_ATOMS: atom_id res chain seq x y z
N MET A 1 18.77 -5.50 -2.51
CA MET A 1 18.68 -4.51 -3.62
C MET A 1 17.22 -4.46 -4.07
N TYR A 2 16.67 -3.30 -4.43
CA TYR A 2 15.27 -3.22 -4.88
C TYR A 2 15.11 -3.84 -6.27
N ASN A 3 14.04 -4.62 -6.46
CA ASN A 3 13.67 -5.15 -7.77
C ASN A 3 13.08 -4.05 -8.68
N SER A 4 12.76 -4.40 -9.94
CA SER A 4 12.22 -3.47 -10.92
C SER A 4 10.88 -2.87 -10.49
N LEU A 5 9.96 -3.68 -9.97
CA LEU A 5 8.64 -3.24 -9.53
C LEU A 5 8.72 -2.22 -8.39
N ILE A 6 9.54 -2.50 -7.36
CA ILE A 6 9.76 -1.57 -6.25
C ILE A 6 10.27 -0.23 -6.79
N LYS A 7 11.30 -0.25 -7.65
CA LYS A 7 11.85 0.97 -8.24
C LYS A 7 10.79 1.73 -9.03
N GLU A 8 10.02 1.03 -9.86
CA GLU A 8 8.95 1.63 -10.65
C GLU A 8 7.92 2.33 -9.74
N MET A 9 7.44 1.67 -8.70
CA MET A 9 6.47 2.28 -7.77
C MET A 9 7.05 3.50 -7.08
N LEU A 10 8.31 3.45 -6.64
CA LEU A 10 8.99 4.60 -6.04
C LEU A 10 9.13 5.77 -7.02
N THR A 11 9.36 5.52 -8.31
CA THR A 11 9.41 6.59 -9.32
C THR A 11 8.05 7.22 -9.63
N LYS A 12 6.95 6.53 -9.31
CA LYS A 12 5.58 7.03 -9.48
C LYS A 12 5.06 7.84 -8.28
N LEU A 13 5.87 7.98 -7.23
CA LEU A 13 5.52 8.81 -6.08
C LEU A 13 5.41 10.27 -6.51
N SER A 14 4.38 10.93 -6.01
CA SER A 14 4.03 12.30 -6.35
C SER A 14 3.58 13.05 -5.11
N LYS A 15 3.58 14.40 -5.14
CA LYS A 15 3.10 15.19 -3.99
C LYS A 15 1.61 14.96 -3.76
N GLU A 16 0.92 14.67 -4.85
CA GLU A 16 -0.48 14.35 -4.96
C GLU A 16 -0.86 13.12 -4.12
N ASP A 17 0.06 12.17 -3.96
CA ASP A 17 -0.20 10.98 -3.14
C ASP A 17 -0.44 11.32 -1.65
N ALA A 18 0.07 12.46 -1.17
CA ALA A 18 -0.06 12.90 0.22
C ALA A 18 -1.17 13.95 0.46
N GLU A 19 -1.89 14.37 -0.58
CA GLU A 19 -2.94 15.37 -0.49
C GLU A 19 -4.25 14.74 0.00
N ILE A 20 -4.66 15.08 1.23
CA ILE A 20 -5.85 14.50 1.86
C ILE A 20 -7.03 15.47 1.75
N LEU A 21 -8.12 15.01 1.13
CA LEU A 21 -9.37 15.74 1.00
C LEU A 21 -10.28 15.49 2.21
N PRO A 22 -11.14 16.46 2.61
CA PRO A 22 -12.07 16.29 3.73
C PRO A 22 -13.06 15.13 3.57
N THR A 23 -13.32 14.70 2.33
CA THR A 23 -14.28 13.62 2.00
C THR A 23 -13.68 12.22 2.12
N GLN A 24 -12.37 12.10 2.34
CA GLN A 24 -11.70 10.81 2.39
C GLN A 24 -11.86 10.13 3.75
N ILE A 25 -12.19 8.85 3.72
CA ILE A 25 -12.22 7.98 4.90
C ILE A 25 -10.81 7.42 5.13
N ARG A 26 -10.33 7.50 6.37
CA ARG A 26 -9.00 7.03 6.77
C ARG A 26 -9.01 5.57 7.22
N TYR A 27 -8.15 4.77 6.63
CA TYR A 27 -7.80 3.41 7.02
C TYR A 27 -6.36 3.39 7.51
N LYS A 28 -6.10 2.70 8.63
CA LYS A 28 -4.79 2.70 9.27
C LYS A 28 -4.41 1.30 9.75
N VAL A 29 -3.17 0.92 9.46
CA VAL A 29 -2.50 -0.27 10.01
C VAL A 29 -1.11 0.13 10.47
N GLY A 30 -0.63 -0.45 11.55
CA GLY A 30 0.64 -0.04 12.11
C GLY A 30 1.11 -0.93 13.25
N ASP A 31 2.41 -0.93 13.44
CA ASP A 31 3.10 -1.59 14.53
C ASP A 31 4.32 -0.74 14.98
N SER A 32 5.26 -1.33 15.72
CA SER A 32 6.42 -0.64 16.26
C SER A 32 7.45 -0.14 15.23
N PHE A 33 7.40 -0.56 13.96
CA PHE A 33 8.39 -0.12 12.96
C PHE A 33 7.80 0.56 11.73
N SER A 34 6.51 0.36 11.43
CA SER A 34 5.87 1.05 10.33
C SER A 34 4.40 1.35 10.59
N THR A 35 3.95 2.47 10.03
CA THR A 35 2.55 2.90 10.02
C THR A 35 2.16 3.26 8.61
N VAL A 36 1.05 2.68 8.15
CA VAL A 36 0.43 2.95 6.85
C VAL A 36 -0.95 3.53 7.07
N GLU A 37 -1.21 4.66 6.42
CA GLU A 37 -2.50 5.31 6.40
C GLU A 37 -2.94 5.49 4.94
N VAL A 38 -4.12 5.00 4.59
CA VAL A 38 -4.75 5.19 3.28
C VAL A 38 -6.06 5.96 3.45
N TYR A 39 -6.28 6.91 2.57
CA TYR A 39 -7.40 7.84 2.58
C TYR A 39 -8.18 7.66 1.29
N ILE A 40 -9.46 7.26 1.37
CA ILE A 40 -10.26 6.89 0.20
C ILE A 40 -11.53 7.73 0.12
N SER A 41 -11.76 8.33 -1.06
CA SER A 41 -13.04 8.89 -1.48
C SER A 41 -13.37 8.39 -2.89
N LYS A 42 -14.52 8.79 -3.45
CA LYS A 42 -14.87 8.49 -4.86
C LYS A 42 -13.94 9.20 -5.85
N GLU A 43 -13.35 10.31 -5.44
CA GLU A 43 -12.54 11.17 -6.31
C GLU A 43 -11.07 10.78 -6.28
N ARG A 44 -10.58 10.30 -5.12
CA ARG A 44 -9.15 10.15 -4.89
C ARG A 44 -8.80 9.13 -3.82
N ILE A 45 -7.63 8.55 -4.01
CA ILE A 45 -6.94 7.74 -3.00
C ILE A 45 -5.59 8.38 -2.71
N SER A 46 -5.35 8.67 -1.43
CA SER A 46 -4.13 9.29 -0.92
C SER A 46 -3.56 8.42 0.18
N PHE A 47 -2.28 8.53 0.49
CA PHE A 47 -1.66 7.73 1.54
C PHE A 47 -0.52 8.45 2.26
N LYS A 48 -0.23 7.98 3.47
CA LYS A 48 0.95 8.35 4.25
C LYS A 48 1.58 7.07 4.79
N VAL A 49 2.90 6.96 4.64
CA VAL A 49 3.65 5.80 5.13
C VAL A 49 4.82 6.31 5.95
N PHE A 50 4.90 5.83 7.19
CA PHE A 50 6.12 5.84 7.98
C PHE A 50 6.68 4.43 7.95
N GLY A 51 7.82 4.21 7.31
CA GLY A 51 8.38 2.88 7.13
C GLY A 51 9.50 2.87 6.08
N ASP A 52 9.89 1.67 5.65
CA ASP A 52 10.90 1.51 4.62
C ASP A 52 10.36 1.66 3.19
N ALA A 53 11.26 1.67 2.20
CA ALA A 53 10.85 1.87 0.81
C ALA A 53 10.03 0.70 0.23
N TYR A 54 10.10 -0.50 0.80
CA TYR A 54 9.26 -1.61 0.33
C TYR A 54 7.80 -1.33 0.67
N ILE A 55 7.49 -0.99 1.92
CA ILE A 55 6.09 -0.71 2.29
C ILE A 55 5.57 0.54 1.56
N VAL A 56 6.40 1.55 1.32
CA VAL A 56 6.02 2.72 0.49
C VAL A 56 5.66 2.28 -0.94
N ALA A 57 6.50 1.47 -1.58
CA ALA A 57 6.25 0.97 -2.93
C ALA A 57 4.99 0.07 -3.00
N MET A 58 4.80 -0.78 -2.00
CA MET A 58 3.65 -1.68 -1.89
C MET A 58 2.33 -0.91 -1.72
N VAL A 59 2.34 0.16 -0.93
CA VAL A 59 1.15 1.03 -0.76
C VAL A 59 0.88 1.83 -2.04
N LYS A 60 1.91 2.31 -2.73
CA LYS A 60 1.75 2.96 -4.03
C LYS A 60 1.13 2.01 -5.06
N TRP A 61 1.60 0.76 -5.10
CA TRP A 61 1.00 -0.27 -5.94
C TRP A 61 -0.48 -0.51 -5.60
N LEU A 62 -0.81 -0.61 -4.32
CA LEU A 62 -2.20 -0.78 -3.87
C LEU A 62 -3.08 0.41 -4.25
N GLN A 63 -2.58 1.64 -4.08
CA GLN A 63 -3.27 2.86 -4.49
C GLN A 63 -3.64 2.83 -5.98
N LEU A 64 -2.68 2.47 -6.85
CA LEU A 64 -2.92 2.42 -8.30
C LEU A 64 -3.98 1.38 -8.67
N ARG A 65 -3.97 0.21 -8.05
CA ARG A 65 -4.98 -0.84 -8.27
C ARG A 65 -6.37 -0.40 -7.84
N LEU A 66 -6.47 0.18 -6.65
CA LEU A 66 -7.73 0.70 -6.14
C LEU A 66 -8.27 1.83 -7.02
N GLN A 67 -7.41 2.71 -7.54
CA GLN A 67 -7.78 3.76 -8.49
C GLN A 67 -8.23 3.20 -9.84
N GLY A 68 -7.63 2.08 -10.28
CA GLY A 68 -8.02 1.35 -11.48
C GLY A 68 -9.33 0.56 -11.35
N GLY A 69 -9.92 0.50 -10.14
CA GLY A 69 -11.12 -0.30 -9.87
C GLY A 69 -10.86 -1.81 -9.86
N GLU A 70 -9.60 -2.23 -9.68
CA GLU A 70 -9.25 -3.65 -9.59
C GLU A 70 -9.78 -4.27 -8.29
N ASN A 71 -10.24 -5.52 -8.35
CA ASN A 71 -10.65 -6.27 -7.17
C ASN A 71 -9.41 -6.72 -6.38
N ILE A 72 -9.32 -6.31 -5.11
CA ILE A 72 -8.22 -6.61 -4.18
C ILE A 72 -8.54 -7.72 -3.17
N GLU A 73 -9.75 -8.28 -3.17
CA GLU A 73 -10.27 -9.23 -2.17
C GLU A 73 -9.47 -10.54 -2.07
N LYS A 74 -8.79 -10.95 -3.14
CA LYS A 74 -8.11 -12.25 -3.24
C LYS A 74 -6.58 -12.16 -3.25
N ILE A 75 -6.02 -11.03 -2.84
CA ILE A 75 -4.57 -10.88 -2.74
C ILE A 75 -4.09 -11.67 -1.52
N SER A 76 -3.20 -12.65 -1.73
CA SER A 76 -2.58 -13.43 -0.65
C SER A 76 -1.19 -12.90 -0.28
N ILE A 77 -0.67 -13.34 0.87
CA ILE A 77 0.70 -12.98 1.30
C ILE A 77 1.73 -13.55 0.32
N GLU A 78 1.56 -14.80 -0.11
CA GLU A 78 2.46 -15.49 -1.04
C GLU A 78 2.54 -14.74 -2.36
N TYR A 79 1.39 -14.29 -2.88
CA TYR A 79 1.33 -13.46 -4.07
C TYR A 79 2.14 -12.16 -3.91
N LEU A 80 2.04 -11.48 -2.77
CA LEU A 80 2.82 -10.27 -2.52
C LEU A 80 4.32 -10.55 -2.39
N ILE A 81 4.69 -11.65 -1.74
CA ILE A 81 6.09 -12.06 -1.60
C ILE A 81 6.71 -12.32 -2.97
N GLU A 82 6.01 -13.07 -3.83
CA GLU A 82 6.47 -13.37 -5.20
C GLU A 82 6.49 -12.11 -6.06
N LEU A 83 5.41 -11.32 -6.05
CA LEU A 83 5.27 -10.11 -6.87
C LEU A 83 6.36 -9.07 -6.57
N PHE A 84 6.66 -8.84 -5.29
CA PHE A 84 7.66 -7.87 -4.86
C PHE A 84 9.04 -8.49 -4.63
N GLU A 85 9.22 -9.77 -4.95
CA GLU A 85 10.44 -10.55 -4.69
C GLU A 85 11.01 -10.25 -3.29
N LEU A 86 10.15 -10.30 -2.28
CA LEU A 86 10.50 -9.83 -0.95
C LEU A 86 11.59 -10.71 -0.34
N PRO A 87 12.68 -10.15 0.20
CA PRO A 87 13.54 -10.91 1.08
C PRO A 87 12.78 -11.20 2.39
N GLU A 88 13.10 -12.32 3.04
CA GLU A 88 12.40 -12.80 4.25
C GLU A 88 12.27 -11.72 5.35
N VAL A 89 13.31 -10.91 5.54
CA VAL A 89 13.32 -9.78 6.49
C VAL A 89 12.29 -8.68 6.19
N LYS A 90 11.60 -8.74 5.04
CA LYS A 90 10.56 -7.80 4.59
C LYS A 90 9.17 -8.44 4.50
N TYR A 91 8.99 -9.72 4.86
CA TYR A 91 7.67 -10.36 4.85
C TYR A 91 6.65 -9.65 5.73
N ARG A 92 7.12 -9.02 6.81
CA ARG A 92 6.28 -8.16 7.66
C ARG A 92 5.57 -7.04 6.88
N ASN A 93 6.18 -6.50 5.82
CA ASN A 93 5.53 -5.48 4.99
C ASN A 93 4.37 -6.07 4.17
N ALA A 94 4.47 -7.33 3.72
CA ALA A 94 3.36 -8.02 3.07
C ALA A 94 2.20 -8.28 4.04
N ILE A 95 2.51 -8.73 5.26
CA ILE A 95 1.51 -8.94 6.32
C ILE A 95 0.75 -7.62 6.60
N GLN A 96 1.48 -6.51 6.75
CA GLN A 96 0.87 -5.20 6.99
C GLN A 96 0.00 -4.74 5.81
N LEU A 97 0.39 -5.03 4.56
CA LEU A 97 -0.43 -4.72 3.39
C LEU A 97 -1.71 -5.57 3.34
N ILE A 98 -1.65 -6.84 3.74
CA ILE A 98 -2.83 -7.71 3.84
C ILE A 98 -3.79 -7.20 4.90
N GLU A 99 -3.32 -6.87 6.11
CA GLU A 99 -4.19 -6.29 7.15
C GLU A 99 -4.89 -5.02 6.65
N LEU A 100 -4.20 -4.21 5.85
CA LEU A 100 -4.79 -3.03 5.23
C LEU A 100 -5.87 -3.40 4.21
N ILE A 101 -5.60 -4.36 3.34
CA ILE A 101 -6.56 -4.86 2.34
C ILE A 101 -7.81 -5.42 3.02
N GLU A 102 -7.65 -6.19 4.11
CA GLU A 102 -8.77 -6.71 4.90
C GLU A 102 -9.65 -5.57 5.45
N LYS A 103 -9.04 -4.55 6.06
CA LYS A 103 -9.77 -3.36 6.55
C LYS A 103 -10.48 -2.58 5.44
N LEU A 104 -9.95 -2.62 4.22
CA LEU A 104 -10.58 -1.98 3.06
C LEU A 104 -11.80 -2.78 2.57
N ASN A 105 -11.78 -4.10 2.70
CA ASN A 105 -12.86 -5.00 2.28
C ASN A 105 -14.00 -5.12 3.30
N GLU A 106 -13.79 -4.74 4.57
CA GLU A 106 -14.87 -4.63 5.57
C GLU A 106 -15.88 -3.49 5.29
N ARG A 107 -15.71 -2.77 4.19
CA ARG A 107 -16.52 -1.63 3.76
C ARG A 107 -17.75 -2.06 2.96
#